data_AF-A0A2T5IPS3-F1
#
_entry.id   AF-A0A2T5IPS3-F1
#
_cell.length_a   1.000
_cell.length_b   1.000
_cell.length_c   1.000
_cell.angle_alpha   90.00
_cell.angle_beta   90.00
_cell.angle_gamma   90.00
#
_symmetry.space_group_name_H-M   'P 1'
#
loop_
_entity.id
_entity.type
_entity.pdbx_description
1 polymer ?
#
loop_
_entity_poly.entity_id
_entity_poly.type
_entity_poly.pdbx_seq_one_letter_code
_entity_poly.pdbx_strand_id
1 'polypeptide(L)'
;MSNIPIVDGVYFTAKHTVLIEAKTASEQTTSYNLRAGVKYTLLCSTLGAGEEIVGEIYDPSRSAWQPWFYAGNRVKLAQNQEQFFFDGASGLVRFVKSATTTNVGLTIFYA
;
A
#
# COMPACT_ATOMS: atom_id res chain seq x y z
N MET A 1 4.07 -13.96 16.81
CA MET A 1 4.43 -14.89 15.71
C MET A 1 3.31 -14.83 14.68
N SER A 2 3.54 -14.25 13.50
CA SER A 2 2.51 -14.11 12.45
C SER A 2 2.72 -15.22 11.43
N ASN A 3 1.83 -16.22 11.46
CA ASN A 3 1.75 -17.32 10.50
C ASN A 3 1.23 -16.78 9.17
N ILE A 4 2.15 -16.45 8.26
CA ILE A 4 1.82 -16.28 6.85
C ILE A 4 1.85 -17.68 6.24
N PRO A 5 0.80 -18.13 5.53
CA PRO A 5 0.84 -19.41 4.83
C PRO A 5 1.95 -19.35 3.79
N ILE A 6 3.01 -20.13 3.99
CA ILE A 6 4.08 -20.32 3.02
C ILE A 6 3.47 -21.18 1.90
N VAL A 7 3.22 -20.58 0.74
CA VAL A 7 3.01 -21.34 -0.49
C VAL A 7 4.38 -21.83 -0.93
N ASP A 8 4.53 -23.16 -1.00
CA ASP A 8 5.81 -23.80 -1.31
C ASP A 8 6.38 -23.24 -2.63
N GLY A 9 7.62 -22.74 -2.58
CA GLY A 9 8.31 -22.13 -3.73
C GLY A 9 8.17 -20.60 -3.91
N VAL A 10 7.37 -19.89 -3.10
CA VAL A 10 7.28 -18.41 -3.15
C VAL A 10 7.98 -17.80 -1.94
N TYR A 11 9.23 -17.37 -2.12
CA TYR A 11 9.99 -16.65 -1.10
C TYR A 11 9.64 -15.16 -1.14
N PHE A 12 9.03 -14.64 -0.08
CA PHE A 12 8.90 -13.20 0.13
C PHE A 12 10.18 -12.71 0.80
N THR A 13 10.99 -11.94 0.07
CA THR A 13 12.33 -11.51 0.51
C THR A 13 12.26 -10.53 1.68
N ALA A 14 11.19 -9.72 1.77
CA ALA A 14 10.81 -9.04 3.01
C ALA A 14 9.37 -8.48 2.99
N LYS A 15 8.85 -8.20 4.19
CA LYS A 15 7.51 -7.65 4.43
C LYS A 15 7.57 -6.38 5.26
N HIS A 16 6.77 -5.37 4.90
CA HIS A 16 6.51 -4.20 5.73
C HIS A 16 5.02 -4.14 6.03
N THR A 17 4.66 -4.29 7.31
CA THR A 17 3.26 -4.27 7.76
C THR A 17 3.00 -2.99 8.54
N VAL A 18 1.92 -2.30 8.17
CA VAL A 18 1.43 -1.08 8.79
C VAL A 18 0.01 -1.34 9.26
N LEU A 19 -0.27 -1.05 10.54
CA LEU A 19 -1.63 -1.00 11.05
C LEU A 19 -2.15 0.42 10.87
N ILE A 20 -3.28 0.56 10.20
CA ILE A 20 -4.03 1.81 10.11
C ILE A 20 -5.20 1.68 11.10
N GLU A 21 -5.19 2.49 12.15
CA GLU A 21 -6.23 2.45 13.18
C GLU A 21 -7.56 2.99 12.64
N ALA A 22 -8.67 2.55 13.23
CA ALA A 22 -9.99 3.11 12.95
C ALA A 22 -10.02 4.60 13.30
N LYS A 23 -10.29 5.46 12.32
CA LYS A 23 -10.30 6.92 12.51
C LYS A 23 -11.44 7.60 11.77
N THR A 24 -11.93 8.68 12.37
CA THR A 24 -13.00 9.53 11.81
C THR A 24 -12.51 10.52 10.77
N ALA A 25 -11.18 10.63 10.57
CA ALA A 25 -10.54 11.47 9.57
C ALA A 25 -9.52 10.66 8.75
N SER A 26 -9.17 11.15 7.57
CA SER A 26 -8.15 10.51 6.73
C SER A 26 -6.79 10.52 7.42
N GLU A 27 -6.08 9.40 7.34
CA GLU A 27 -4.72 9.26 7.88
C GLU A 27 -3.73 8.89 6.77
N GLN A 28 -2.49 9.34 6.96
CA GLN A 28 -1.36 9.02 6.10
C GLN A 28 -0.43 8.05 6.84
N THR A 29 0.03 7.01 6.16
CA THR A 29 1.05 6.11 6.70
C THR A 29 2.41 6.81 6.75
N THR A 30 3.35 6.22 7.49
CA THR A 30 4.76 6.51 7.30
C THR A 30 5.16 6.27 5.83
N SER A 31 6.12 7.05 5.37
CA SER A 31 6.61 6.96 4.00
C SER A 31 7.54 5.75 3.81
N TYR A 32 7.40 5.09 2.68
CA TYR A 32 8.12 3.88 2.29
C TYR A 32 8.95 4.11 1.04
N ASN A 33 10.18 3.59 1.01
CA ASN A 33 11.09 3.73 -0.13
C ASN A 33 10.95 2.55 -1.10
N LEU A 34 10.53 2.84 -2.32
CA LEU A 34 10.52 1.91 -3.43
C LEU A 34 11.88 1.90 -4.13
N ARG A 35 12.32 0.71 -4.52
CA ARG A 35 13.57 0.46 -5.23
C ARG A 35 13.26 -0.02 -6.64
N ALA A 36 13.99 0.53 -7.62
CA ALA A 36 13.89 0.08 -9.00
C ALA A 36 14.28 -1.40 -9.12
N GLY A 37 13.62 -2.13 -10.02
CA GLY A 37 13.88 -3.54 -10.29
C GLY A 37 13.29 -4.52 -9.24
N VAL A 38 12.67 -4.02 -8.18
CA VAL A 38 11.98 -4.84 -7.18
C VAL A 38 10.50 -4.94 -7.53
N LYS A 39 9.91 -6.13 -7.37
CA LYS A 39 8.47 -6.34 -7.54
C LYS A 39 7.79 -6.18 -6.20
N TYR A 40 6.72 -5.41 -6.19
CA TYR A 40 5.98 -5.12 -4.97
C TYR A 40 4.52 -5.54 -5.10
N THR A 41 3.99 -6.03 -3.99
CA THR A 41 2.58 -6.38 -3.83
C THR A 41 2.04 -5.67 -2.61
N LEU A 42 1.00 -4.86 -2.80
CA LEU A 42 0.23 -4.26 -1.73
C LEU A 42 -0.96 -5.16 -1.41
N LEU A 43 -1.17 -5.42 -0.14
CA LEU A 43 -2.29 -6.20 0.38
C LEU A 43 -2.90 -5.49 1.57
N CYS A 44 -4.22 -5.38 1.63
CA CYS A 44 -4.91 -4.91 2.82
C CYS A 44 -5.90 -5.93 3.37
N SER A 45 -6.29 -5.77 4.64
CA SER A 45 -7.48 -6.44 5.17
C SER A 45 -8.74 -5.91 4.48
N THR A 46 -9.85 -6.65 4.61
CA THR A 46 -11.14 -6.27 4.02
C THR A 46 -11.52 -4.84 4.41
N LEU A 47 -11.82 -4.03 3.40
CA LEU A 47 -12.27 -2.65 3.54
C LEU A 47 -13.80 -2.58 3.56
N GLY A 48 -14.34 -1.63 4.33
CA GLY A 48 -15.77 -1.34 4.31
C GLY A 48 -16.24 -0.75 2.98
N ALA A 49 -17.56 -0.68 2.78
CA ALA A 49 -18.13 -0.03 1.60
C ALA A 49 -17.75 1.45 1.55
N GLY A 50 -17.16 1.91 0.45
CA GLY A 50 -16.68 3.28 0.28
C GLY A 50 -15.35 3.59 0.99
N GLU A 51 -14.76 2.62 1.68
CA GLU A 51 -13.41 2.74 2.23
C GLU A 51 -12.36 2.46 1.15
N GLU A 52 -11.42 3.39 0.97
CA GLU A 52 -10.30 3.20 0.05
C GLU A 52 -8.97 3.55 0.74
N ILE A 53 -7.91 2.82 0.37
CA ILE A 53 -6.52 3.21 0.56
C ILE A 53 -6.00 3.66 -0.79
N VAL A 54 -5.48 4.88 -0.87
CA VAL A 54 -4.90 5.42 -2.11
C VAL A 54 -3.41 5.66 -1.93
N GLY A 55 -2.64 5.36 -2.97
CA GLY A 55 -1.21 5.63 -3.01
C GLY A 55 -0.90 7.07 -3.39
N GLU A 56 0.08 7.65 -2.73
CA GLU A 56 0.73 8.91 -3.11
C GLU A 56 2.23 8.68 -3.29
N ILE A 57 2.81 9.39 -4.27
CA ILE A 57 4.23 9.39 -4.56
C ILE A 57 4.79 10.79 -4.37
N TYR A 58 5.98 10.89 -3.79
CA TYR A 58 6.64 12.16 -3.57
C TYR A 58 7.29 12.65 -4.87
N ASP A 59 6.92 13.86 -5.30
CA ASP A 59 7.54 14.56 -6.41
C ASP A 59 8.61 15.53 -5.88
N PRO A 60 9.91 15.21 -6.02
CA PRO A 60 10.98 16.07 -5.53
C PRO A 60 11.07 17.39 -6.29
N SER A 61 10.59 17.46 -7.53
CA SER A 61 10.63 18.70 -8.33
C SER A 61 9.66 19.76 -7.80
N ARG A 62 8.57 19.33 -7.17
CA ARG A 62 7.55 20.18 -6.56
C ARG A 62 7.62 20.22 -5.04
N SER A 63 8.49 19.40 -4.44
CA SER A 63 8.54 19.15 -3.00
C SER A 63 7.16 18.83 -2.42
N ALA A 64 6.39 18.00 -3.13
CA ALA A 64 4.98 17.75 -2.82
C ALA A 64 4.60 16.29 -3.09
N TRP A 65 3.61 15.80 -2.33
CA TRP A 65 2.97 14.51 -2.58
C TRP A 65 1.96 14.63 -3.71
N GLN A 66 1.93 13.64 -4.60
CA GLN A 66 1.05 13.60 -5.75
C GLN A 66 0.31 12.25 -5.80
N PRO A 67 -0.89 12.19 -6.39
CA PRO A 67 -1.56 10.91 -6.62
C PRO A 67 -0.67 9.96 -7.42
N TRP A 68 -0.52 8.74 -6.93
CA TRP A 68 0.31 7.76 -7.60
C TRP A 68 -0.48 6.99 -8.65
N PHE A 69 0.00 7.01 -9.89
CA PHE A 69 -0.53 6.24 -11.00
C PHE A 69 0.47 5.18 -11.46
N TYR A 70 -0.04 4.01 -11.82
CA TYR A 70 0.71 2.89 -12.39
C TYR A 70 -0.09 2.30 -13.56
N ALA A 71 0.56 2.13 -14.71
CA ALA A 71 -0.07 1.65 -15.95
C ALA A 71 -1.40 2.38 -16.29
N GLY A 72 -1.43 3.71 -16.09
CA GLY A 72 -2.62 4.54 -16.37
C GLY A 72 -3.70 4.51 -15.29
N ASN A 73 -3.58 3.67 -14.27
CA ASN A 73 -4.56 3.55 -13.18
C ASN A 73 -4.02 4.13 -11.87
N ARG A 74 -4.89 4.76 -11.08
CA ARG A 74 -4.50 5.21 -9.73
C ARG A 74 -4.24 3.99 -8.85
N VAL A 75 -3.10 3.99 -8.16
CA VAL A 75 -2.80 2.94 -7.17
C VAL A 75 -3.79 3.08 -6.02
N LYS A 76 -4.69 2.10 -5.89
CA LYS A 76 -5.69 2.06 -4.84
C LYS A 76 -6.03 0.64 -4.42
N LEU A 77 -6.39 0.49 -3.16
CA LEU A 77 -7.05 -0.68 -2.59
C LEU A 77 -8.45 -0.27 -2.12
N ALA A 78 -9.44 -1.09 -2.43
CA ALA A 78 -10.84 -0.83 -2.13
C ALA A 78 -11.54 -2.15 -1.77
N GLN A 79 -12.81 -2.06 -1.37
CA GLN A 79 -13.66 -3.23 -1.20
C GLN A 79 -13.69 -4.08 -2.50
N ASN A 80 -13.35 -5.37 -2.39
CA ASN A 80 -13.18 -6.33 -3.50
C ASN A 80 -11.95 -6.09 -4.38
N GLN A 81 -11.06 -5.18 -3.98
CA GLN A 81 -9.77 -4.94 -4.62
C GLN A 81 -8.71 -4.70 -3.54
N GLU A 82 -8.48 -5.72 -2.73
CA GLU A 82 -7.57 -5.68 -1.58
C GLU A 82 -6.10 -5.95 -1.96
N GLN A 83 -5.83 -6.18 -3.24
CA GLN A 83 -4.49 -6.46 -3.75
C GLN A 83 -4.13 -5.56 -4.95
N PHE A 84 -2.88 -5.06 -4.95
CA PHE A 84 -2.33 -4.30 -6.07
C PHE A 84 -0.87 -4.70 -6.34
N PHE A 85 -0.50 -4.84 -7.61
CA PHE A 85 0.85 -5.22 -8.04
C PHE A 85 1.49 -4.08 -8.80
N PHE A 86 2.79 -3.85 -8.55
CA PHE A 86 3.58 -2.91 -9.33
C PHE A 86 5.05 -3.32 -9.35
N ASP A 87 5.75 -2.89 -10.39
CA ASP A 87 7.18 -3.09 -10.55
C ASP A 87 7.85 -1.86 -11.19
N GLY A 88 9.18 -1.89 -11.27
CA GLY A 88 9.94 -0.94 -12.10
C GLY A 88 10.02 0.51 -11.61
N ALA A 89 9.39 0.84 -10.49
CA ALA A 89 9.39 2.20 -9.94
C ALA A 89 10.37 2.35 -8.76
N SER A 90 11.09 3.47 -8.71
CA SER A 90 11.80 3.93 -7.52
C SER A 90 11.24 5.27 -7.09
N GLY A 91 11.13 5.47 -5.78
CA GLY A 91 10.54 6.69 -5.24
C GLY A 91 10.06 6.51 -3.82
N LEU A 92 9.78 7.63 -3.17
CA LEU A 92 9.17 7.64 -1.84
C LEU A 92 7.65 7.63 -2.00
N VAL A 93 6.99 6.65 -1.42
CA VAL A 93 5.52 6.52 -1.44
C VAL A 93 4.93 6.58 -0.04
N ARG A 94 3.67 6.96 0.05
CA ARG A 94 2.86 6.82 1.27
C ARG A 94 1.45 6.42 0.89
N PHE A 95 0.71 5.93 1.86
CA PHE A 95 -0.68 5.54 1.66
C PHE A 95 -1.59 6.45 2.47
N VAL A 96 -2.69 6.86 1.86
CA VAL A 96 -3.73 7.66 2.50
C VAL A 96 -4.97 6.79 2.61
N LYS A 97 -5.45 6.58 3.83
CA LYS A 97 -6.69 5.87 4.08
C LYS A 97 -7.78 6.89 4.39
N SER A 98 -8.92 6.81 3.71
CA SER A 98 -10.13 7.57 4.07
C SER A 98 -10.64 7.14 5.45
N ALA A 99 -11.46 7.95 6.13
CA ALA A 99 -12.02 7.61 7.44
C ALA A 99 -12.52 6.15 7.49
N THR A 100 -12.14 5.43 8.53
CA THR A 100 -12.43 4.01 8.71
C THR A 100 -13.18 3.75 10.00
N THR A 101 -14.11 2.80 9.95
CA THR A 101 -14.85 2.34 11.13
C THR A 101 -14.13 1.19 11.85
N THR A 102 -13.18 0.54 11.18
CA THR A 102 -12.40 -0.60 11.71
C THR A 102 -10.91 -0.42 11.44
N ASN A 103 -10.09 -1.13 12.22
CA ASN A 103 -8.66 -1.19 11.99
C ASN A 103 -8.37 -1.93 10.67
N VAL A 104 -7.48 -1.37 9.86
CA VAL A 104 -7.09 -1.94 8.57
C VAL A 104 -5.61 -2.30 8.61
N GLY A 105 -5.30 -3.56 8.34
CA GLY A 105 -3.91 -3.99 8.13
C GLY A 105 -3.51 -3.72 6.68
N LEU A 106 -2.41 -3.00 6.47
CA LEU A 106 -1.78 -2.82 5.16
C LEU A 106 -0.41 -3.51 5.18
N THR A 107 -0.12 -4.32 4.17
CA THR A 107 1.20 -4.95 4.02
C THR A 107 1.74 -4.74 2.63
N ILE A 108 3.01 -4.34 2.57
CA ILE A 108 3.81 -4.26 1.35
C ILE A 108 4.75 -5.46 1.36
N PHE A 109 4.57 -6.35 0.39
CA PHE A 109 5.47 -7.45 0.11
C PHE A 109 6.39 -7.06 -1.03
N TYR A 110 7.63 -7.54 -0.98
CA TYR A 110 8.52 -7.44 -2.11
C TYR A 110 9.40 -8.67 -2.26
N ALA A 111 9.71 -9.00 -3.52
CA ALA A 111 10.56 -10.11 -3.92
C ALA A 111 11.71 -9.62 -4.78
#